data_AF-A0A3D8HU91-F1
#
_entry.id   AF-A0A3D8HU91-F1
#
_cell.length_a   1.000
_cell.length_b   1.000
_cell.length_c   1.000
_cell.angle_alpha   90.00
_cell.angle_beta   90.00
_cell.angle_gamma   90.00
#
_symmetry.space_group_name_H-M   'P 1'
#
loop_
_entity.id
_entity.type
_entity.pdbx_description
1 polymer ?
#
loop_
_entity_poly.entity_id
_entity_poly.type
_entity_poly.pdbx_seq_one_letter_code
_entity_poly.pdbx_strand_id
1 'polypeptide(L)'
;MCKLKPNSDKEKLEIQIIDEAKCQDKGFVYVFVIEGKIFKIGQSISNIKERVQSYNCGKTEYRINGTNSTTNYFVLQSLLKINKEVFVYAFFPPKPRYEIFGQVFEDSYPPSKKAENIIITDFIKKHGKKPIGCTQS
;
A
#
# COMPACT_ATOMS: atom_id res chain seq x y z
N MET A 1 -15.79 -1.08 -0.52
CA MET A 1 -15.00 -0.18 0.35
C MET A 1 -14.81 1.17 -0.32
N CYS A 2 -14.22 1.20 -1.51
CA CYS A 2 -14.11 2.41 -2.33
C CYS A 2 -14.18 2.01 -3.81
N LYS A 3 -14.18 3.02 -4.69
CA LYS A 3 -14.01 2.86 -6.13
C LYS A 3 -12.72 3.55 -6.56
N LEU A 4 -12.06 3.02 -7.57
CA LEU A 4 -10.95 3.69 -8.25
C LEU A 4 -11.41 4.14 -9.62
N LYS A 5 -11.16 5.40 -9.94
CA LYS A 5 -11.42 5.99 -11.25
C LYS A 5 -10.10 6.23 -11.97
N PRO A 6 -9.88 5.61 -13.14
CA PRO A 6 -8.74 5.92 -13.98
C PRO A 6 -8.76 7.38 -14.44
N ASN A 7 -7.63 8.07 -14.33
CA ASN A 7 -7.40 9.40 -14.87
C ASN A 7 -6.15 9.35 -15.77
N SER A 8 -6.38 9.14 -17.07
CA SER A 8 -5.32 8.98 -18.07
C SER A 8 -4.49 10.24 -18.25
N ASP A 9 -5.10 11.43 -18.18
CA ASP A 9 -4.40 12.71 -18.35
C ASP A 9 -3.35 12.94 -17.26
N LYS A 10 -3.64 12.50 -16.04
CA LYS A 10 -2.74 12.61 -14.88
C LYS A 10 -1.94 11.33 -14.61
N GLU A 11 -2.10 10.32 -15.46
CA GLU A 11 -1.52 8.97 -15.31
C GLU A 11 -1.66 8.43 -13.87
N LYS A 12 -2.88 8.43 -13.34
CA LYS A 12 -3.15 8.00 -11.95
C LYS A 12 -4.55 7.40 -11.76
N LEU A 13 -4.73 6.74 -10.64
CA LEU A 13 -6.01 6.31 -10.10
C LEU A 13 -6.48 7.31 -9.03
N GLU A 14 -7.71 7.79 -9.18
CA GLU A 14 -8.40 8.61 -8.19
C GLU A 14 -9.30 7.74 -7.32
N ILE A 15 -9.38 8.04 -6.02
CA ILE A 15 -10.17 7.26 -5.07
C ILE A 15 -11.50 7.98 -4.84
N GLN A 16 -12.60 7.29 -5.10
CA GLN A 16 -13.91 7.67 -4.64
C GLN A 16 -14.27 6.84 -3.41
N ILE A 17 -14.36 7.51 -2.27
CA ILE A 17 -14.62 6.87 -0.98
C ILE A 17 -16.11 6.52 -0.87
N ILE A 18 -16.40 5.29 -0.44
CA ILE A 18 -17.76 4.84 -0.11
C ILE A 18 -17.88 4.64 1.41
N ASP A 19 -16.86 4.03 2.02
CA ASP A 19 -16.77 3.79 3.47
C ASP A 19 -15.49 4.43 4.01
N GLU A 20 -15.60 5.62 4.61
CA GLU A 20 -14.44 6.39 5.10
C GLU A 20 -13.73 5.64 6.22
N ALA A 21 -14.47 5.01 7.14
CA ALA A 21 -13.90 4.30 8.28
C ALA A 21 -12.99 3.16 7.80
N LYS A 22 -13.48 2.33 6.85
CA LYS A 22 -12.64 1.27 6.27
C LYS A 22 -11.49 1.80 5.42
N CYS A 23 -11.63 2.96 4.79
CA CYS A 23 -10.53 3.55 4.01
C CYS A 23 -9.36 4.03 4.87
N GLN A 24 -9.57 4.25 6.17
CA GLN A 24 -8.54 4.66 7.12
C GLN A 24 -7.87 3.47 7.84
N ASP A 25 -8.55 2.33 7.93
CA ASP A 25 -8.03 1.15 8.61
C ASP A 25 -6.86 0.51 7.83
N LYS A 26 -6.00 -0.19 8.57
CA LYS A 26 -4.72 -0.74 8.11
C LYS A 26 -4.72 -2.26 8.21
N GLY A 27 -4.00 -2.93 7.30
CA GLY A 27 -3.91 -4.39 7.31
C GLY A 27 -5.17 -5.00 6.73
N PHE A 28 -5.20 -5.14 5.42
CA PHE A 28 -6.36 -5.67 4.73
C PHE A 28 -5.96 -6.46 3.50
N VAL A 29 -6.81 -7.43 3.16
CA VAL A 29 -6.82 -8.10 1.86
C VAL A 29 -7.85 -7.39 0.99
N TYR A 30 -7.50 -7.06 -0.25
CA TYR A 30 -8.39 -6.40 -1.19
C TYR A 30 -8.57 -7.19 -2.48
N VAL A 31 -9.72 -6.94 -3.10
CA VAL A 31 -10.09 -7.46 -4.41
C VAL A 31 -10.49 -6.30 -5.30
N PHE A 32 -9.80 -6.16 -6.44
CA PHE A 32 -10.17 -5.24 -7.51
C PHE A 32 -11.10 -5.96 -8.48
N VAL A 33 -12.28 -5.38 -8.71
CA VAL A 33 -13.30 -5.93 -9.60
C VAL A 33 -13.66 -4.91 -10.66
N ILE A 34 -13.66 -5.33 -11.92
CA ILE A 34 -14.00 -4.50 -13.08
C ILE A 34 -15.12 -5.23 -13.82
N GLU A 35 -16.26 -4.58 -14.02
CA GLU A 35 -17.41 -5.17 -14.74
C GLU A 35 -17.78 -6.59 -14.24
N GLY A 36 -17.76 -6.80 -12.92
CA GLY A 36 -18.07 -8.07 -12.29
C GLY A 36 -16.98 -9.15 -12.37
N LYS A 37 -15.83 -8.86 -12.97
CA LYS A 37 -14.68 -9.78 -13.06
C LYS A 37 -13.59 -9.39 -12.06
N ILE A 38 -13.02 -10.38 -11.39
CA ILE A 38 -11.87 -10.19 -10.48
C ILE A 38 -10.63 -9.92 -11.34
N PHE A 39 -10.08 -8.72 -11.19
CA PHE A 39 -8.82 -8.33 -11.83
C PHE A 39 -7.62 -8.74 -10.98
N LYS A 40 -7.67 -8.49 -9.67
CA LYS A 40 -6.56 -8.77 -8.76
C LYS A 40 -7.03 -8.98 -7.33
N ILE A 41 -6.37 -9.91 -6.65
CA ILE A 41 -6.36 -10.02 -5.20
C ILE A 41 -4.98 -9.57 -4.70
N GLY A 42 -4.95 -8.84 -3.60
CA GLY A 42 -3.72 -8.37 -2.97
C GLY A 42 -3.92 -8.04 -1.50
N GLN A 43 -2.85 -7.64 -0.83
CA GLN A 43 -2.89 -7.22 0.57
C GLN A 43 -2.08 -5.95 0.78
N SER A 44 -2.38 -5.22 1.85
CA SER A 44 -1.56 -4.10 2.33
C SER A 44 -1.54 -4.06 3.85
N ILE A 45 -0.37 -3.78 4.42
CA ILE A 45 -0.23 -3.49 5.86
C ILE A 45 -0.61 -2.04 6.19
N SER A 46 -0.63 -1.17 5.18
CA SER A 46 -1.11 0.22 5.27
C SER A 46 -2.62 0.32 5.00
N ASN A 47 -3.13 1.54 4.84
CA ASN A 47 -4.50 1.81 4.39
C ASN A 47 -4.62 1.82 2.84
N ILE A 48 -5.85 1.88 2.33
CA ILE A 48 -6.09 1.86 0.88
C ILE A 48 -5.55 3.10 0.17
N LYS A 49 -5.53 4.27 0.82
CA LYS A 49 -5.03 5.51 0.22
C LYS A 49 -3.55 5.39 -0.10
N GLU A 50 -2.75 4.92 0.86
CA GLU A 50 -1.32 4.63 0.68
C GLU A 50 -1.09 3.51 -0.34
N ARG A 51 -1.93 2.47 -0.36
CA ARG A 51 -1.79 1.38 -1.33
C ARG A 51 -2.04 1.85 -2.77
N VAL A 52 -3.07 2.66 -2.98
CA VAL A 52 -3.36 3.26 -4.30
C VAL A 52 -2.29 4.27 -4.68
N GLN A 53 -1.77 5.05 -3.72
CA GLN A 53 -0.63 5.93 -3.98
C GLN A 53 0.60 5.15 -4.46
N SER A 54 0.90 3.99 -3.87
CA SER A 54 1.95 3.09 -4.35
C SER A 54 1.69 2.63 -5.78
N TYR A 55 0.45 2.25 -6.12
CA TYR A 55 0.07 1.92 -7.50
C TYR A 55 0.26 3.10 -8.45
N ASN A 56 -0.02 4.33 -8.01
CA ASN A 56 0.19 5.55 -8.80
C ASN A 56 1.66 5.88 -9.06
N CYS A 57 2.62 5.19 -8.43
CA CYS A 57 4.02 5.20 -8.87
C CYS A 57 4.27 4.32 -10.12
N GLY A 58 3.26 3.60 -10.61
CA GLY A 58 3.31 2.78 -11.83
C GLY A 58 3.36 3.58 -13.14
N LYS A 59 3.88 4.81 -13.11
CA LYS A 59 4.01 5.69 -14.27
C LYS A 59 5.04 5.18 -15.26
N THR A 60 4.84 5.51 -16.54
CA THR A 60 5.74 5.13 -17.62
C THR A 60 7.13 5.72 -17.43
N GLU A 61 7.21 6.99 -17.04
CA GLU A 61 8.47 7.66 -16.72
C GLU A 61 9.28 6.90 -15.65
N TYR A 62 8.64 6.54 -14.53
CA TYR A 62 9.32 5.82 -13.43
C TYR A 62 9.69 4.39 -13.82
N ARG A 63 8.98 3.79 -14.77
CA ARG A 63 9.32 2.46 -15.31
C ARG A 63 10.55 2.51 -16.21
N ILE A 64 10.66 3.55 -17.04
CA ILE A 64 11.85 3.81 -17.87
C ILE A 64 13.06 4.07 -16.98
N ASN A 65 12.88 4.85 -15.91
CA ASN A 65 13.93 5.13 -14.93
C ASN A 65 14.26 3.92 -14.02
N GLY A 66 13.48 2.84 -14.08
CA GLY A 66 13.68 1.64 -13.26
C GLY A 66 13.43 1.82 -11.77
N THR A 67 12.70 2.87 -11.35
CA THR A 67 12.50 3.23 -9.94
C THR A 67 11.18 2.73 -9.34
N ASN A 68 10.30 2.14 -10.15
CA ASN A 68 9.04 1.55 -9.69
C ASN A 68 9.03 0.02 -9.76
N SER A 69 8.05 -0.60 -9.09
CA SER A 69 7.84 -2.03 -9.21
C SER A 69 7.13 -2.37 -10.52
N THR A 70 7.52 -3.49 -11.13
CA THR A 70 6.87 -4.04 -12.33
C THR A 70 5.38 -4.30 -12.09
N THR A 71 5.01 -4.71 -10.88
CA THR A 71 3.61 -4.91 -10.48
C THR A 71 2.82 -3.60 -10.48
N ASN A 72 3.38 -2.52 -9.91
CA ASN A 72 2.67 -1.24 -9.87
C ASN A 72 2.49 -0.67 -11.27
N TYR A 73 3.54 -0.76 -12.11
CA TYR A 73 3.46 -0.39 -13.52
C TYR A 73 2.37 -1.17 -14.25
N PHE A 74 2.42 -2.51 -14.19
CA PHE A 74 1.43 -3.35 -14.86
C PHE A 74 0.00 -3.04 -14.42
N VAL A 75 -0.24 -2.90 -13.11
CA VAL A 75 -1.58 -2.61 -12.58
C VAL A 75 -2.05 -1.23 -13.01
N LEU A 76 -1.25 -0.18 -12.83
CA LEU A 76 -1.67 1.18 -13.19
C LEU A 76 -1.97 1.28 -14.68
N GLN A 77 -1.04 0.86 -15.54
CA GLN A 77 -1.20 0.97 -16.99
C GLN A 77 -2.36 0.12 -17.51
N SER A 78 -2.58 -1.08 -16.95
CA SER A 78 -3.73 -1.91 -17.32
C SER A 78 -5.05 -1.23 -16.96
N LEU A 79 -5.16 -0.66 -15.76
CA LEU A 79 -6.38 0.01 -15.32
C LEU A 79 -6.66 1.30 -16.11
N LEU A 80 -5.61 2.07 -16.43
CA LEU A 80 -5.72 3.24 -17.31
C LEU A 80 -6.15 2.83 -18.73
N LYS A 81 -5.60 1.74 -19.27
CA LYS A 81 -5.94 1.25 -20.62
C LYS A 81 -7.36 0.70 -20.71
N ILE A 82 -7.81 -0.05 -19.70
CA ILE A 82 -9.17 -0.56 -19.59
C ILE A 82 -10.16 0.60 -19.44
N ASN A 83 -9.77 1.65 -18.70
CA ASN A 83 -10.54 2.87 -18.50
C ASN A 83 -11.97 2.64 -18.00
N LYS A 84 -12.13 1.72 -17.06
CA LYS A 84 -13.39 1.42 -16.36
C LYS A 84 -13.24 1.66 -14.87
N GLU A 85 -14.37 1.91 -14.22
CA GLU A 85 -14.41 2.00 -12.76
C GLU A 85 -14.01 0.66 -12.12
N VAL A 86 -13.16 0.73 -11.09
CA VAL A 86 -12.70 -0.44 -10.35
C VAL A 86 -13.34 -0.43 -8.98
N PHE A 87 -14.12 -1.47 -8.67
CA PHE A 87 -14.68 -1.67 -7.34
C PHE A 87 -13.63 -2.32 -6.44
N VAL A 88 -13.43 -1.75 -5.26
CA VAL A 88 -12.51 -2.28 -4.26
C VAL A 88 -13.31 -2.88 -3.10
N TYR A 89 -13.25 -4.19 -2.99
CA TYR A 89 -13.73 -4.95 -1.84
C TYR A 89 -12.55 -5.23 -0.91
N ALA A 90 -12.80 -5.29 0.39
CA ALA A 90 -11.76 -5.49 1.39
C ALA A 90 -12.24 -6.36 2.55
N PHE A 91 -11.32 -7.18 3.04
CA PHE A 91 -11.42 -7.95 4.27
C PHE A 91 -10.32 -7.51 5.23
N PHE A 92 -10.69 -7.18 6.47
CA PHE A 92 -9.79 -6.72 7.51
C PHE A 92 -9.64 -7.85 8.55
N PRO A 93 -8.53 -8.61 8.52
CA PRO A 93 -8.31 -9.65 9.52
C PRO A 93 -8.09 -9.05 10.91
N PRO A 94 -8.39 -9.81 11.98
CA PRO A 94 -7.96 -9.45 13.33
C PRO A 94 -6.44 -9.23 13.39
N LYS A 95 -6.02 -8.22 14.16
CA LYS A 95 -4.60 -7.86 14.31
C LYS A 95 -3.96 -8.80 15.33
N PRO A 96 -2.86 -9.51 14.98
CA PRO A 96 -2.22 -10.41 15.92
C PRO A 96 -1.56 -9.61 17.06
N ARG A 97 -1.62 -10.17 18.27
CA ARG A 97 -0.89 -9.67 19.44
C ARG A 97 0.46 -10.37 19.54
N TYR A 98 1.54 -9.61 19.69
CA TYR A 98 2.89 -10.15 19.81
C TYR A 98 3.79 -9.23 20.66
N GLU A 99 4.90 -9.75 21.16
CA GLU A 99 5.86 -9.01 22.00
C GLU A 99 7.23 -8.90 21.32
N ILE A 100 7.82 -7.71 21.34
CA ILE A 100 9.17 -7.43 20.81
C ILE A 100 9.90 -6.53 21.81
N PHE A 101 11.09 -6.95 22.26
CA PHE A 101 11.92 -6.20 23.21
C PHE A 101 11.18 -5.76 24.49
N GLY A 102 10.30 -6.61 25.03
CA GLY A 102 9.52 -6.31 26.23
C GLY A 102 8.30 -5.42 26.00
N GLN A 103 8.01 -5.02 24.76
CA GLN A 103 6.85 -4.21 24.40
C GLN A 103 5.82 -5.05 23.65
N VAL A 104 4.55 -4.91 24.03
CA VAL A 104 3.43 -5.63 23.42
C VAL A 104 2.81 -4.78 22.31
N PHE A 105 2.58 -5.39 21.16
CA PHE A 105 1.99 -4.77 19.98
C PHE A 105 0.75 -5.54 19.52
N GLU A 106 -0.22 -4.82 18.98
CA GLU A 106 -1.42 -5.36 18.33
C GLU A 106 -1.70 -4.56 17.07
N ASP A 107 -1.08 -4.96 15.96
CA ASP A 107 -1.16 -4.23 14.70
C ASP A 107 -0.98 -5.12 13.46
N SER A 108 -1.02 -4.48 12.29
CA SER A 108 -0.97 -5.13 10.99
C SER A 108 0.45 -5.39 10.47
N TYR A 109 1.49 -5.08 11.26
CA TYR A 109 2.88 -5.24 10.83
C TYR A 109 3.35 -6.67 11.12
N PRO A 110 4.12 -7.28 10.20
CA PRO A 110 4.89 -8.47 10.53
C PRO A 110 5.88 -8.16 11.68
N PRO A 111 6.08 -9.08 12.65
CA PRO A 111 6.98 -8.84 13.78
C PRO A 111 8.40 -8.41 13.38
N SER A 112 8.95 -8.99 12.31
CA SER A 112 10.27 -8.60 11.78
C SER A 112 10.34 -7.14 11.34
N LYS A 113 9.32 -6.65 10.63
CA LYS A 113 9.22 -5.25 10.19
C LYS A 113 9.04 -4.32 11.38
N LYS A 114 8.29 -4.75 12.40
CA LYS A 114 8.15 -3.99 13.64
C LYS A 114 9.49 -3.86 14.36
N ALA A 115 10.23 -4.96 14.51
CA ALA A 115 11.55 -4.96 15.12
C ALA A 115 12.55 -4.07 14.37
N GLU A 116 12.59 -4.14 13.03
CA GLU A 116 13.42 -3.27 12.18
C GLU A 116 13.15 -1.79 12.47
N ASN A 117 11.88 -1.38 12.46
CA ASN A 117 11.49 0.00 12.74
C ASN A 117 11.90 0.45 14.14
N ILE A 118 11.77 -0.41 15.16
CA ILE A 118 12.20 -0.10 16.53
C ILE A 118 13.72 0.12 16.56
N ILE A 119 14.50 -0.79 15.98
CA ILE A 119 15.97 -0.74 15.97
C ILE A 119 16.46 0.51 15.23
N ILE A 120 15.93 0.80 14.04
CA ILE A 120 16.31 1.99 13.26
C ILE A 120 15.97 3.27 14.03
N THR A 121 14.78 3.33 14.64
CA THR A 121 14.35 4.50 15.41
C THR A 121 15.24 4.75 16.62
N ASP A 122 15.57 3.69 17.38
CA ASP A 122 16.47 3.78 18.53
C ASP A 122 17.90 4.15 18.11
N PHE A 123 18.39 3.60 16.99
CA PHE A 123 19.69 3.96 16.41
C PHE A 123 19.75 5.45 16.05
N ILE A 124 18.74 5.98 15.37
CA ILE A 124 18.66 7.41 15.02
C ILE A 124 18.64 8.26 16.29
N LYS A 125 17.86 7.86 17.31
CA LYS A 125 17.78 8.58 18.58
C LYS A 125 19.13 8.64 19.30
N LYS A 126 19.90 7.54 19.26
CA LYS A 126 21.22 7.43 19.92
C LYS A 126 22.35 8.11 19.15
N HIS A 127 22.33 8.04 17.82
CA HIS A 127 23.47 8.45 16.98
C HIS A 127 23.20 9.67 16.11
N GLY A 128 21.97 10.21 16.12
CA GLY A 128 21.56 11.38 15.33
C GLY A 128 21.55 11.17 13.81
N LYS A 129 21.72 9.92 13.34
CA LYS A 129 21.82 9.59 11.91
C LYS A 129 21.33 8.17 11.60
N LYS A 130 20.99 7.92 10.34
CA LYS A 130 20.70 6.57 9.82
C LYS A 130 21.99 5.86 9.40
N PRO A 131 22.01 4.52 9.36
CA PRO A 131 23.07 3.78 8.67
C PRO A 131 23.17 4.21 7.19
N ILE A 132 24.38 4.19 6.62
CA ILE A 132 24.65 4.72 5.26
C ILE A 132 23.83 4.03 4.16
N GLY A 133 23.48 2.75 4.34
CA GLY A 133 22.66 2.00 3.39
C GLY A 133 21.15 2.12 3.60
N CYS A 134 20.69 2.89 4.59
CA CYS A 134 19.29 2.96 4.97
C CYS A 134 18.68 4.33 4.61
N THR A 135 17.66 4.33 3.78
CA THR A 135 16.89 5.53 3.41
C THR A 135 15.49 5.54 4.05
N GLN A 136 14.83 4.38 4.12
CA GLN A 136 13.49 4.22 4.69
C GLN A 136 13.52 4.20 6.24
N SER A 137 12.36 4.37 6.86
CA SER A 137 12.15 4.34 8.32
C SER A 137 10.75 3.86 8.65
#